data_AF-A0A2T4U5F5-F1
#
_entry.id   AF-A0A2T4U5F5-F1
#
_cell.length_a   1.000
_cell.length_b   1.000
_cell.length_c   1.000
_cell.angle_alpha   90.00
_cell.angle_beta   90.00
_cell.angle_gamma   90.00
#
_symmetry.space_group_name_H-M   'P 1'
#
loop_
_entity.id
_entity.type
_entity.pdbx_description
1 polymer ?
#
loop_
_entity_poly.entity_id
_entity_poly.type
_entity_poly.pdbx_seq_one_letter_code
_entity_poly.pdbx_strand_id
1 'polypeptide(L)'
;MNILQKDPEKYIEKNSEYYKKKWNAHKNPFLFAGWNWAAFFFAPFWAASRHMYGAALFYWLFYLGFALLESFLPALIDAGAGAVPSLWLLLFPVLLIHSFFGLFGNALYARKVSGLTANETTQHLPPIFNKSGWSPAAGSLVPLLFISVLAWPLLTISQWSYNPALEEGVYVYGDDGVSPQGQLDVSRNPLFEKYESRINMFYVGEALDNRALSYELLYEENDQWVPVRDQSVAFFSTDKVSLEILDAEDPAVQTGNYRLEVYVEDMHFDAVSFEIIEPSF
;
A
#
# COMPACT_ATOMS: atom_id res chain seq x y z
N MET A 1 -9.59 -41.09 -11.52
CA MET A 1 -9.08 -41.53 -10.20
C MET A 1 -10.18 -41.27 -9.19
N ASN A 2 -10.82 -42.32 -8.68
CA ASN A 2 -12.04 -42.24 -7.90
C ASN A 2 -11.67 -42.06 -6.41
N ILE A 3 -11.86 -40.86 -5.87
CA ILE A 3 -11.47 -40.46 -4.50
C ILE A 3 -12.18 -41.31 -3.43
N LEU A 4 -13.21 -42.04 -3.85
CA LEU A 4 -14.13 -42.82 -3.04
C LEU A 4 -13.74 -44.29 -2.85
N GLN A 5 -12.59 -44.76 -3.35
CA GLN A 5 -12.21 -46.16 -3.12
C GLN A 5 -11.82 -46.46 -1.67
N LYS A 6 -11.45 -45.44 -0.87
CA LYS A 6 -11.25 -45.55 0.58
C LYS A 6 -12.29 -44.69 1.28
N ASP A 7 -12.75 -45.11 2.46
CA ASP A 7 -13.79 -44.41 3.21
C ASP A 7 -13.27 -43.08 3.80
N PRO A 8 -13.63 -41.91 3.23
CA PRO A 8 -13.09 -40.63 3.67
C PRO A 8 -13.75 -40.13 4.96
N GLU A 9 -14.78 -40.82 5.48
CA GLU A 9 -15.54 -40.39 6.67
C GLU A 9 -14.66 -40.25 7.89
N LYS A 10 -13.74 -41.21 8.09
CA LYS A 10 -12.75 -41.19 9.17
C LYS A 10 -11.93 -39.90 9.21
N TYR A 11 -11.71 -39.28 8.06
CA TYR A 11 -10.85 -38.09 7.96
C TYR A 11 -11.62 -36.77 7.98
N ILE A 12 -12.89 -36.80 7.65
CA ILE A 12 -13.75 -35.63 7.64
C ILE A 12 -14.40 -35.44 9.01
N GLU A 13 -14.81 -36.55 9.61
CA GLU A 13 -15.63 -36.63 10.82
C GLU A 13 -16.94 -35.84 10.63
N LYS A 14 -16.97 -34.57 11.03
CA LYS A 14 -18.15 -33.72 11.00
C LYS A 14 -18.49 -33.28 9.57
N ASN A 15 -19.76 -33.41 9.19
CA ASN A 15 -20.30 -33.06 7.87
C ASN A 15 -19.76 -33.94 6.71
N SER A 16 -19.37 -35.18 6.99
CA SER A 16 -18.88 -36.13 5.98
C SER A 16 -19.83 -36.30 4.79
N GLU A 17 -21.13 -36.45 5.05
CA GLU A 17 -22.17 -36.59 4.02
C GLU A 17 -22.22 -35.40 3.06
N TYR A 18 -22.12 -34.18 3.60
CA TYR A 18 -22.11 -32.94 2.80
C TYR A 18 -20.95 -32.97 1.80
N TYR A 19 -19.74 -33.30 2.27
CA TYR A 19 -18.54 -33.32 1.43
C TYR A 19 -18.59 -34.47 0.42
N LYS A 20 -19.01 -35.67 0.84
CA LYS A 20 -19.22 -36.80 -0.07
C LYS A 20 -20.18 -36.41 -1.21
N LYS A 21 -21.34 -35.85 -0.87
CA LYS A 21 -22.33 -35.40 -1.86
C LYS A 21 -21.72 -34.37 -2.82
N LYS A 22 -21.02 -33.36 -2.30
CA LYS A 22 -20.40 -32.29 -3.12
C LYS A 22 -19.31 -32.85 -4.05
N TRP A 23 -18.44 -33.71 -3.55
CA TRP A 23 -17.35 -34.27 -4.34
C TRP A 23 -17.83 -35.25 -5.41
N ASN A 24 -18.85 -36.06 -5.10
CA ASN A 24 -19.42 -37.03 -6.05
C ASN A 24 -20.24 -36.36 -7.16
N ALA A 25 -20.77 -35.17 -6.90
CA ALA A 25 -21.52 -34.40 -7.89
C ALA A 25 -20.63 -33.77 -8.97
N HIS A 26 -19.30 -33.79 -8.83
CA HIS A 26 -18.37 -33.14 -9.76
C HIS A 26 -17.42 -34.14 -10.41
N LYS A 27 -17.14 -33.96 -11.72
CA LYS A 27 -16.22 -34.83 -12.47
C LYS A 27 -14.79 -34.78 -11.94
N ASN A 28 -14.34 -33.60 -11.49
CA ASN A 28 -13.01 -33.39 -10.92
C ASN A 28 -13.09 -32.53 -9.64
N PRO A 29 -13.43 -33.14 -8.50
CA PRO A 29 -13.62 -32.40 -7.24
C PRO A 29 -12.30 -31.88 -6.65
N PHE A 30 -11.14 -32.26 -7.20
CA PHE A 30 -9.86 -31.62 -6.84
C PHE A 30 -9.68 -30.26 -7.50
N LEU A 31 -10.35 -29.96 -8.61
CA LEU A 31 -10.32 -28.64 -9.22
C LEU A 31 -11.46 -27.77 -8.72
N PHE A 32 -12.67 -28.33 -8.68
CA PHE A 32 -13.86 -27.60 -8.25
C PHE A 32 -14.91 -28.56 -7.71
N ALA A 33 -15.49 -28.23 -6.57
CA ALA A 33 -16.51 -29.03 -5.89
C ALA A 33 -17.67 -28.16 -5.37
N GLY A 34 -18.07 -27.17 -6.16
CA GLY A 34 -19.16 -26.26 -5.84
C GLY A 34 -18.79 -25.20 -4.80
N TRP A 35 -19.62 -24.15 -4.75
CA TRP A 35 -19.47 -23.04 -3.81
C TRP A 35 -19.59 -23.49 -2.34
N ASN A 36 -18.74 -22.94 -1.49
CA ASN A 36 -18.67 -23.15 -0.05
C ASN A 36 -18.86 -21.83 0.71
N TRP A 37 -20.08 -21.62 1.19
CA TRP A 37 -20.44 -20.43 1.96
C TRP A 37 -19.65 -20.25 3.26
N ALA A 38 -19.31 -21.34 3.96
CA ALA A 38 -18.54 -21.25 5.19
C ALA A 38 -17.10 -20.81 4.93
N ALA A 39 -16.49 -21.32 3.84
CA ALA A 39 -15.18 -20.88 3.39
C ALA A 39 -15.21 -19.45 2.86
N PHE A 40 -16.31 -19.02 2.23
CA PHE A 40 -16.47 -17.64 1.79
C PHE A 40 -16.53 -16.67 2.98
N PHE A 41 -17.43 -16.85 3.94
CA PHE A 41 -17.57 -15.87 5.03
C PHE A 41 -16.48 -15.98 6.11
N PHE A 42 -15.91 -17.17 6.31
CA PHE A 42 -14.98 -17.44 7.40
C PHE A 42 -13.67 -18.09 6.91
N ALA A 43 -13.14 -17.67 5.76
CA ALA A 43 -12.02 -18.29 5.05
C ALA A 43 -10.88 -18.84 5.95
N PRO A 44 -10.15 -18.01 6.74
CA PRO A 44 -9.00 -18.50 7.52
C PRO A 44 -9.44 -19.43 8.66
N PHE A 45 -10.56 -19.12 9.34
CA PHE A 45 -11.12 -19.93 10.42
C PHE A 45 -11.61 -21.29 9.91
N TRP A 46 -12.28 -21.29 8.77
CA TRP A 46 -12.78 -22.48 8.10
C TRP A 46 -11.64 -23.40 7.65
N ALA A 47 -10.59 -22.83 7.06
CA ALA A 47 -9.41 -23.58 6.65
C ALA A 47 -8.65 -24.15 7.85
N ALA A 48 -8.40 -23.33 8.88
CA ALA A 48 -7.69 -23.75 10.09
C ALA A 48 -8.45 -24.81 10.88
N SER A 49 -9.79 -24.71 10.98
CA SER A 49 -10.62 -25.71 11.66
C SER A 49 -10.58 -27.08 11.00
N ARG A 50 -10.15 -27.16 9.74
CA ARG A 50 -9.94 -28.40 8.99
C ARG A 50 -8.46 -28.76 8.86
N HIS A 51 -7.60 -28.17 9.68
CA HIS A 51 -6.15 -28.37 9.67
C HIS A 51 -5.49 -28.07 8.30
N MET A 52 -6.06 -27.16 7.50
CA MET A 52 -5.45 -26.64 6.27
C MET A 52 -4.60 -25.41 6.59
N TYR A 53 -3.59 -25.57 7.44
CA TYR A 53 -2.79 -24.45 7.95
C TYR A 53 -2.05 -23.69 6.85
N GLY A 54 -1.60 -24.38 5.80
CA GLY A 54 -1.01 -23.71 4.63
C GLY A 54 -2.01 -22.81 3.89
N ALA A 55 -3.29 -23.21 3.79
CA ALA A 55 -4.32 -22.35 3.21
C ALA A 55 -4.66 -21.18 4.13
N ALA A 56 -4.74 -21.41 5.45
CA ALA A 56 -4.94 -20.32 6.41
C ALA A 56 -3.76 -19.32 6.41
N LEU A 57 -2.52 -19.79 6.26
CA LEU A 57 -1.35 -18.93 6.12
C LEU A 57 -1.37 -18.16 4.80
N PHE A 58 -1.70 -18.84 3.69
CA PHE A 58 -1.85 -18.20 2.38
C PHE A 58 -2.85 -17.04 2.41
N TYR A 59 -3.97 -17.19 3.13
CA TYR A 59 -4.94 -16.11 3.32
C TYR A 59 -4.25 -14.84 3.88
N TRP A 60 -3.43 -14.97 4.93
CA TRP A 60 -2.77 -13.81 5.54
C TRP A 60 -1.60 -13.29 4.71
N LEU A 61 -0.83 -14.16 4.08
CA LEU A 61 0.23 -13.76 3.16
C LEU A 61 -0.32 -13.02 1.94
N PHE A 62 -1.53 -13.37 1.49
CA PHE A 62 -2.23 -12.63 0.44
C PHE A 62 -2.51 -11.19 0.87
N TYR A 63 -3.02 -10.96 2.09
CA TYR A 63 -3.20 -9.59 2.60
C TYR A 63 -1.89 -8.84 2.75
N LEU A 64 -0.87 -9.50 3.29
CA LEU A 64 0.47 -8.89 3.42
C LEU A 64 1.03 -8.50 2.05
N GLY A 65 0.92 -9.38 1.06
CA GLY A 65 1.35 -9.10 -0.31
C GLY A 65 0.54 -7.98 -0.96
N PHE A 66 -0.76 -7.91 -0.71
CA PHE A 66 -1.59 -6.83 -1.23
C PHE A 66 -1.26 -5.48 -0.57
N ALA A 67 -1.11 -5.44 0.76
CA ALA A 67 -0.68 -4.23 1.47
C ALA A 67 0.69 -3.75 0.98
N LEU A 68 1.61 -4.69 0.73
CA LEU A 68 2.90 -4.36 0.13
C LEU A 68 2.77 -3.82 -1.28
N LEU A 69 1.87 -4.34 -2.11
CA LEU A 69 1.65 -3.79 -3.46
C LEU A 69 1.01 -2.40 -3.41
N GLU A 70 0.06 -2.21 -2.48
CA GLU A 70 -0.63 -0.94 -2.26
C GLU A 70 0.34 0.18 -1.86
N SER A 71 1.38 -0.10 -1.07
CA SER A 71 2.36 0.91 -0.67
C SER A 71 3.21 1.46 -1.83
N PHE A 72 3.21 0.82 -3.00
CA PHE A 72 3.82 1.36 -4.23
C PHE A 72 2.83 2.11 -5.12
N LEU A 73 1.53 1.96 -4.86
CA LEU A 73 0.50 2.47 -5.76
C LEU A 73 0.56 4.00 -5.91
N PRO A 74 0.70 4.82 -4.84
CA PRO A 74 0.76 6.28 -4.97
C PRO A 74 1.86 6.73 -5.94
N ALA A 75 3.04 6.12 -5.86
CA ALA A 75 4.15 6.40 -6.78
C ALA A 75 3.86 5.91 -8.21
N LEU A 76 3.25 4.73 -8.38
CA LEU A 76 2.97 4.15 -9.70
C LEU A 76 1.94 4.97 -10.51
N ILE A 77 0.96 5.57 -9.83
CA ILE A 77 -0.07 6.41 -10.46
C ILE A 77 0.20 7.90 -10.30
N ASP A 78 1.35 8.28 -9.73
CA ASP A 78 1.77 9.68 -9.58
C ASP A 78 0.69 10.52 -8.86
N ALA A 79 0.16 9.97 -7.76
CA ALA A 79 -0.97 10.56 -7.03
C ALA A 79 -0.59 11.82 -6.22
N GLY A 80 0.69 12.18 -6.17
CA GLY A 80 1.21 13.32 -5.40
C GLY A 80 1.03 13.19 -3.89
N ALA A 81 1.40 14.26 -3.18
CA ALA A 81 1.18 14.39 -1.74
C ALA A 81 -0.33 14.39 -1.41
N GLY A 82 -0.73 13.63 -0.38
CA GLY A 82 -2.12 13.62 0.12
C GLY A 82 -3.05 12.58 -0.50
N ALA A 83 -2.54 11.66 -1.32
CA ALA A 83 -3.33 10.54 -1.85
C ALA A 83 -3.89 9.67 -0.71
N VAL A 84 -5.22 9.65 -0.57
CA VAL A 84 -5.91 8.82 0.44
C VAL A 84 -6.26 7.45 -0.17
N PRO A 85 -6.00 6.33 0.53
CA PRO A 85 -6.45 5.02 0.09
C PRO A 85 -7.96 5.00 -0.15
N SER A 86 -8.37 4.61 -1.36
CA SER A 86 -9.80 4.50 -1.67
C SER A 86 -10.43 3.29 -0.95
N LEU A 87 -11.70 3.40 -0.55
CA LEU A 87 -12.43 2.28 0.06
C LEU A 87 -12.42 1.02 -0.85
N TRP A 88 -12.34 1.21 -2.17
CA TRP A 88 -12.24 0.11 -3.13
C TRP A 88 -10.95 -0.69 -3.00
N LEU A 89 -9.83 -0.03 -2.69
CA LEU A 89 -8.54 -0.71 -2.44
C LEU A 89 -8.61 -1.58 -1.18
N LEU A 90 -9.39 -1.19 -0.18
CA LEU A 90 -9.63 -2.01 1.02
C LEU A 90 -10.57 -3.19 0.74
N LEU A 91 -11.67 -2.97 0.03
CA LEU A 91 -12.72 -3.98 -0.17
C LEU A 91 -12.35 -5.03 -1.22
N PHE A 92 -11.64 -4.64 -2.28
CA PHE A 92 -11.26 -5.52 -3.37
C PHE A 92 -10.46 -6.77 -2.93
N PRO A 93 -9.36 -6.67 -2.18
CA PRO A 93 -8.60 -7.84 -1.74
C PRO A 93 -9.42 -8.76 -0.86
N VAL A 94 -10.29 -8.20 0.00
CA VAL A 94 -11.22 -8.96 0.85
C VAL A 94 -12.16 -9.79 -0.01
N LEU A 95 -12.86 -9.17 -0.96
CA LEU A 95 -13.78 -9.87 -1.84
C LEU A 95 -13.07 -10.92 -2.70
N LEU A 96 -11.86 -10.63 -3.18
CA LEU A 96 -11.07 -11.52 -4.02
C LEU A 96 -10.66 -12.80 -3.28
N ILE A 97 -10.04 -12.67 -2.10
CA ILE A 97 -9.59 -13.84 -1.34
C ILE A 97 -10.76 -14.63 -0.76
N HIS A 98 -11.82 -13.96 -0.29
CA HIS A 98 -13.01 -14.65 0.20
C HIS A 98 -13.71 -15.42 -0.92
N SER A 99 -13.83 -14.83 -2.13
CA SER A 99 -14.37 -15.51 -3.31
C SER A 99 -13.52 -16.70 -3.72
N PHE A 100 -12.19 -16.59 -3.67
CA PHE A 100 -11.28 -17.73 -3.90
C PHE A 100 -11.58 -18.89 -2.95
N PHE A 101 -11.69 -18.64 -1.65
CA PHE A 101 -12.04 -19.68 -0.68
C PHE A 101 -13.47 -20.21 -0.86
N GLY A 102 -14.41 -19.36 -1.24
CA GLY A 102 -15.77 -19.75 -1.59
C GLY A 102 -15.82 -20.73 -2.78
N LEU A 103 -15.08 -20.44 -3.85
CA LEU A 103 -15.02 -21.27 -5.05
C LEU A 103 -14.23 -22.57 -4.84
N PHE A 104 -13.07 -22.48 -4.21
CA PHE A 104 -12.09 -23.58 -4.17
C PHE A 104 -12.02 -24.31 -2.83
N GLY A 105 -12.67 -23.82 -1.78
CA GLY A 105 -12.58 -24.41 -0.44
C GLY A 105 -12.89 -25.91 -0.42
N ASN A 106 -14.01 -26.32 -1.02
CA ASN A 106 -14.37 -27.75 -1.09
C ASN A 106 -13.33 -28.59 -1.84
N ALA A 107 -12.68 -28.02 -2.86
CA ALA A 107 -11.67 -28.70 -3.66
C ALA A 107 -10.33 -28.79 -2.93
N LEU A 108 -9.91 -27.73 -2.25
CA LEU A 108 -8.73 -27.72 -1.37
C LEU A 108 -8.87 -28.78 -0.28
N TYR A 109 -10.05 -28.90 0.32
CA TYR A 109 -10.30 -29.91 1.33
C TYR A 109 -10.32 -31.33 0.76
N ALA A 110 -10.87 -31.53 -0.45
CA ALA A 110 -10.80 -32.82 -1.15
C ALA A 110 -9.35 -33.27 -1.38
N ARG A 111 -8.48 -32.36 -1.84
CA ARG A 111 -7.04 -32.63 -2.03
C ARG A 111 -6.37 -33.05 -0.73
N LYS A 112 -6.64 -32.32 0.36
CA LYS A 112 -6.12 -32.64 1.70
C LYS A 112 -6.54 -34.04 2.14
N VAL A 113 -7.84 -34.33 2.11
CA VAL A 113 -8.39 -35.62 2.55
C VAL A 113 -7.86 -36.77 1.68
N SER A 114 -7.78 -36.58 0.36
CA SER A 114 -7.17 -37.57 -0.52
C SER A 114 -5.70 -37.82 -0.17
N GLY A 115 -4.92 -36.78 0.14
CA GLY A 115 -3.55 -36.94 0.60
C GLY A 115 -3.43 -37.77 1.87
N LEU A 116 -4.31 -37.54 2.86
CA LEU A 116 -4.35 -38.34 4.09
C LEU A 116 -4.65 -39.82 3.80
N THR A 117 -5.64 -40.10 2.93
CA THR A 117 -6.00 -41.49 2.56
C THR A 117 -4.90 -42.23 1.79
N ALA A 118 -4.07 -41.52 1.03
CA ALA A 118 -2.95 -42.10 0.28
C ALA A 118 -1.75 -42.42 1.20
N ASN A 119 -1.47 -41.53 2.16
CA ASN A 119 -0.31 -41.63 3.05
C ASN A 119 -0.49 -42.64 4.19
N GLU A 120 -1.72 -42.99 4.55
CA GLU A 120 -2.03 -44.10 5.48
C GLU A 120 -1.36 -45.43 5.06
N THR A 121 -0.99 -45.55 3.78
CA THR A 121 -0.41 -46.76 3.19
C THR A 121 1.10 -46.69 2.91
N THR A 122 1.77 -45.53 2.97
CA THR A 122 3.14 -45.41 2.39
C THR A 122 4.15 -44.49 3.09
N GLN A 123 3.78 -43.49 3.89
CA GLN A 123 4.79 -42.56 4.48
C GLN A 123 4.39 -41.98 5.84
N HIS A 124 5.36 -41.95 6.77
CA HIS A 124 5.28 -41.20 8.03
C HIS A 124 5.46 -39.69 7.78
N LEU A 125 4.38 -39.02 7.38
CA LEU A 125 4.37 -37.55 7.38
C LEU A 125 4.50 -36.98 8.81
N PRO A 126 5.05 -35.76 8.97
CA PRO A 126 5.13 -35.10 10.27
C PRO A 126 3.75 -34.96 10.94
N PRO A 127 3.65 -35.09 12.28
CA PRO A 127 2.36 -35.15 12.98
C PRO A 127 1.43 -33.96 12.74
N ILE A 128 2.00 -32.78 12.44
CA ILE A 128 1.23 -31.55 12.21
C ILE A 128 0.42 -31.60 10.90
N PHE A 129 0.89 -32.33 9.89
CA PHE A 129 0.25 -32.43 8.56
C PHE A 129 -0.68 -33.64 8.44
N ASN A 130 -0.64 -34.56 9.40
CA ASN A 130 -1.49 -35.75 9.46
C ASN A 130 -2.78 -35.56 10.25
N LYS A 131 -3.04 -34.35 10.78
CA LYS A 131 -4.28 -34.09 11.52
C LYS A 131 -5.49 -34.12 10.59
N SER A 132 -6.48 -34.92 10.95
CA SER A 132 -7.78 -35.03 10.29
C SER A 132 -8.89 -34.40 11.12
N GLY A 133 -10.11 -34.41 10.59
CA GLY A 133 -11.30 -33.99 11.32
C GLY A 133 -11.52 -32.48 11.37
N TRP A 134 -12.45 -32.10 12.25
CA TRP A 134 -12.82 -30.71 12.53
C TRP A 134 -12.42 -30.32 13.94
N SER A 135 -11.66 -29.23 14.07
CA SER A 135 -11.17 -28.71 15.35
C SER A 135 -11.53 -27.23 15.52
N PRO A 136 -12.47 -26.88 16.43
CA PRO A 136 -12.81 -25.49 16.70
C PRO A 136 -11.62 -24.74 17.34
N ALA A 137 -10.85 -25.42 18.20
CA ALA A 137 -9.65 -24.84 18.81
C ALA A 137 -8.63 -24.44 17.74
N ALA A 138 -8.35 -25.31 16.75
CA ALA A 138 -7.48 -24.95 15.63
C ALA A 138 -8.09 -23.83 14.78
N GLY A 139 -9.42 -23.86 14.59
CA GLY A 139 -10.18 -22.84 13.89
C GLY A 139 -10.01 -21.43 14.44
N SER A 140 -9.86 -21.29 15.76
CA SER A 140 -9.66 -19.98 16.41
C SER A 140 -8.20 -19.66 16.68
N LEU A 141 -7.43 -20.58 17.27
CA LEU A 141 -6.06 -20.30 17.73
C LEU A 141 -5.08 -20.05 16.59
N VAL A 142 -5.21 -20.77 15.46
CA VAL A 142 -4.26 -20.62 14.35
C VAL A 142 -4.43 -19.28 13.63
N PRO A 143 -5.64 -18.84 13.24
CA PRO A 143 -5.81 -17.50 12.69
C PRO A 143 -5.39 -16.41 13.67
N LEU A 144 -5.70 -16.53 14.96
CA LEU A 144 -5.25 -15.56 15.96
C LEU A 144 -3.72 -15.48 16.05
N LEU A 145 -3.03 -16.62 16.05
CA LEU A 145 -1.57 -16.65 16.03
C LEU A 145 -1.00 -15.97 14.77
N PHE A 146 -1.58 -16.24 13.59
CA PHE A 146 -1.16 -15.58 12.36
C PHE A 146 -1.43 -14.08 12.38
N ILE A 147 -2.58 -13.64 12.90
CA ILE A 147 -2.85 -12.21 13.14
C ILE A 147 -1.78 -11.62 14.04
N SER A 148 -1.46 -12.25 15.18
CA SER A 148 -0.46 -11.71 16.11
C SER A 148 0.93 -11.60 15.49
N VAL A 149 1.36 -12.60 14.73
CA VAL A 149 2.68 -12.60 14.07
C VAL A 149 2.74 -11.60 12.92
N LEU A 150 1.66 -11.47 12.15
CA LEU A 150 1.63 -10.64 10.94
C LEU A 150 1.12 -9.23 11.19
N ALA A 151 0.56 -8.93 12.36
CA ALA A 151 0.09 -7.61 12.74
C ALA A 151 1.22 -6.57 12.66
N TRP A 152 2.41 -6.90 13.18
CA TRP A 152 3.53 -5.96 13.14
C TRP A 152 3.96 -5.63 11.70
N PRO A 153 4.30 -6.60 10.82
CA PRO A 153 4.58 -6.31 9.41
C PRO A 153 3.47 -5.54 8.70
N LEU A 154 2.20 -5.88 8.95
CA LEU A 154 1.06 -5.17 8.35
C LEU A 154 0.99 -3.72 8.80
N LEU A 155 1.17 -3.45 10.10
CA LEU A 155 1.20 -2.09 10.63
C LEU A 155 2.37 -1.30 10.06
N THR A 156 3.57 -1.89 10.00
CA THR A 156 4.74 -1.24 9.40
C THR A 156 4.50 -0.89 7.93
N ILE A 157 3.96 -1.82 7.13
CA ILE A 157 3.67 -1.57 5.72
C ILE A 157 2.56 -0.53 5.57
N SER A 158 1.54 -0.54 6.43
CA SER A 158 0.46 0.46 6.35
C SER A 158 0.92 1.90 6.66
N GLN A 159 2.05 2.04 7.35
CA GLN A 159 2.67 3.33 7.69
C GLN A 159 3.79 3.71 6.72
N TRP A 160 4.18 2.79 5.84
CA TRP A 160 5.27 2.98 4.89
C TRP A 160 4.69 3.14 3.48
N SER A 161 5.07 4.24 2.81
CA SER A 161 4.81 4.43 1.39
C SER A 161 6.12 4.42 0.65
N TYR A 162 6.17 3.77 -0.51
CA TYR A 162 7.31 3.90 -1.40
C TYR A 162 7.33 5.31 -1.98
N ASN A 163 8.32 6.10 -1.56
CA ASN A 163 8.51 7.47 -2.03
C ASN A 163 9.78 7.52 -2.90
N PRO A 164 9.66 7.56 -4.24
CA PRO A 164 10.82 7.63 -5.12
C PRO A 164 11.59 8.93 -4.89
N ALA A 165 12.90 8.90 -5.09
CA ALA A 165 13.74 10.09 -4.95
C ALA A 165 13.26 11.21 -5.90
N LEU A 166 13.44 12.46 -5.46
CA LEU A 166 13.18 13.63 -6.31
C LEU A 166 14.08 13.62 -7.54
N GLU A 167 13.52 14.10 -8.66
CA GLU A 167 14.28 14.37 -9.87
C GLU A 167 15.06 15.69 -9.70
N GLU A 168 15.99 15.96 -10.60
CA GLU A 168 16.66 17.26 -10.62
C GLU A 168 15.63 18.34 -11.00
N GLY A 169 15.59 19.42 -10.23
CA GLY A 169 14.62 20.49 -10.37
C GLY A 169 14.43 21.28 -9.09
N VAL A 170 13.41 22.12 -9.11
CA VAL A 170 13.03 22.99 -7.99
C VAL A 170 11.62 22.67 -7.54
N TYR A 171 11.46 22.53 -6.23
CA TYR A 171 10.18 22.24 -5.60
C TYR A 171 9.84 23.32 -4.58
N VAL A 172 8.55 23.56 -4.36
CA VAL A 172 8.06 24.48 -3.33
C VAL A 172 7.24 23.71 -2.31
N TYR A 173 7.48 23.97 -1.03
CA TYR A 173 6.82 23.28 0.08
C TYR A 173 6.66 24.22 1.30
N GLY A 174 5.68 23.92 2.15
CA GLY A 174 5.44 24.66 3.40
C GLY A 174 6.32 24.15 4.55
N ASP A 175 6.54 24.97 5.56
CA ASP A 175 7.24 24.58 6.79
C ASP A 175 6.37 23.79 7.80
N ASP A 176 5.10 23.58 7.46
CA ASP A 176 4.18 22.69 8.16
C ASP A 176 4.58 21.20 8.02
N GLY A 177 5.34 20.87 6.97
CA GLY A 177 5.85 19.54 6.67
C GLY A 177 7.33 19.31 6.97
N VAL A 178 7.77 18.06 6.79
CA VAL A 178 9.21 17.72 6.72
C VAL A 178 9.77 18.13 5.35
N SER A 179 11.06 18.50 5.30
CA SER A 179 11.73 18.75 4.02
C SER A 179 11.54 17.56 3.07
N PRO A 180 11.16 17.80 1.80
CA PRO A 180 10.88 16.75 0.84
C PRO A 180 11.99 15.69 0.76
N GLN A 181 11.61 14.43 0.91
CA GLN A 181 12.51 13.27 0.77
C GLN A 181 12.34 12.58 -0.59
N GLY A 182 11.17 12.73 -1.22
CA GLY A 182 10.84 12.13 -2.50
C GLY A 182 9.66 12.77 -3.21
N GLN A 183 9.31 12.24 -4.38
CA GLN A 183 8.28 12.81 -5.28
C GLN A 183 6.87 12.86 -4.65
N LEU A 184 6.57 11.99 -3.69
CA LEU A 184 5.27 12.01 -3.00
C LEU A 184 5.17 13.11 -1.94
N ASP A 185 6.25 13.81 -1.62
CA ASP A 185 6.25 14.91 -0.65
C ASP A 185 6.02 16.27 -1.31
N VAL A 186 5.97 16.33 -2.64
CA VAL A 186 5.87 17.57 -3.42
C VAL A 186 4.58 17.57 -4.24
N SER A 187 3.92 18.73 -4.31
CA SER A 187 2.76 18.93 -5.18
C SER A 187 3.20 19.51 -6.52
N ARG A 188 2.53 19.11 -7.61
CA ARG A 188 2.73 19.71 -8.94
C ARG A 188 2.17 21.13 -9.03
N ASN A 189 1.11 21.39 -8.28
CA ASN A 189 0.51 22.71 -8.13
C ASN A 189 0.43 22.96 -6.61
N PRO A 190 1.54 23.40 -5.98
CA PRO A 190 1.53 23.70 -4.56
C PRO A 190 0.52 24.81 -4.27
N LEU A 191 -0.27 24.60 -3.23
CA LEU A 191 -1.29 25.52 -2.78
C LEU A 191 -1.06 25.74 -1.29
N PHE A 192 -0.99 27.01 -0.89
CA PHE A 192 -0.72 27.41 0.48
C PHE A 192 -1.86 28.29 0.98
N GLU A 193 -2.25 28.09 2.22
CA GLU A 193 -3.23 28.94 2.88
C GLU A 193 -2.54 30.14 3.54
N LYS A 194 -3.10 31.34 3.35
CA LYS A 194 -2.57 32.55 3.98
C LYS A 194 -2.66 32.42 5.50
N TYR A 195 -1.61 32.89 6.19
CA TYR A 195 -1.44 32.80 7.65
C TYR A 195 -1.14 31.42 8.24
N GLU A 196 -0.88 30.40 7.42
CA GLU A 196 -0.62 29.05 7.94
C GLU A 196 0.83 28.58 7.85
N SER A 197 1.60 29.05 6.86
CA SER A 197 2.91 28.46 6.58
C SER A 197 3.92 29.45 6.02
N ARG A 198 5.21 29.17 6.28
CA ARG A 198 6.32 29.72 5.53
C ARG A 198 6.60 28.85 4.33
N ILE A 199 6.79 29.49 3.20
CA ILE A 199 6.98 28.85 1.92
C ILE A 199 8.49 28.77 1.65
N ASN A 200 8.94 27.55 1.40
CA ASN A 200 10.33 27.22 1.15
C ASN A 200 10.50 26.67 -0.26
N MET A 201 11.64 27.00 -0.88
CA MET A 201 12.16 26.35 -2.07
C MET A 201 13.06 25.19 -1.67
N PHE A 202 12.99 24.09 -2.41
CA PHE A 202 13.89 22.96 -2.34
C PHE A 202 14.54 22.72 -3.70
N TYR A 203 15.84 23.00 -3.80
CA TYR A 203 16.67 22.71 -4.97
C TYR A 203 17.21 21.29 -4.88
N VAL A 204 17.09 20.53 -5.97
CA VAL A 204 17.72 19.22 -6.18
C VAL A 204 18.46 19.27 -7.51
N GLY A 205 19.77 19.08 -7.51
CA GLY A 205 20.55 19.13 -8.75
C GLY A 205 22.00 18.74 -8.50
N GLU A 206 22.89 19.18 -9.38
CA GLU A 206 24.33 19.00 -9.16
C GLU A 206 24.78 19.78 -7.91
N ALA A 207 25.83 19.27 -7.26
CA ALA A 207 26.49 19.98 -6.17
C ALA A 207 26.90 21.39 -6.62
N LEU A 208 26.59 22.39 -5.79
CA LEU A 208 26.82 23.77 -6.19
C LEU A 208 28.29 24.16 -6.14
N ASP A 209 29.14 23.55 -5.30
CA ASP A 209 30.60 23.80 -5.27
C ASP A 209 31.00 25.30 -5.22
N ASN A 210 30.29 26.09 -4.41
CA ASN A 210 30.41 27.56 -4.30
C ASN A 210 29.86 28.35 -5.50
N ARG A 211 29.21 27.71 -6.48
CA ARG A 211 28.37 28.40 -7.45
C ARG A 211 27.25 29.16 -6.74
N ALA A 212 26.92 30.33 -7.25
CA ALA A 212 25.81 31.12 -6.73
C ALA A 212 24.48 30.52 -7.21
N LEU A 213 23.56 30.33 -6.27
CA LEU A 213 22.16 30.01 -6.53
C LEU A 213 21.37 31.30 -6.30
N SER A 214 20.66 31.78 -7.31
CA SER A 214 19.75 32.92 -7.18
C SER A 214 18.34 32.53 -7.56
N TYR A 215 17.36 33.23 -7.00
CA TYR A 215 15.98 33.06 -7.38
C TYR A 215 15.26 34.40 -7.49
N GLU A 216 14.31 34.46 -8.41
CA GLU A 216 13.37 35.55 -8.61
C GLU A 216 11.96 35.05 -8.32
N LEU A 217 11.29 35.68 -7.37
CA LEU A 217 9.90 35.40 -7.03
C LEU A 217 9.01 36.46 -7.67
N LEU A 218 8.10 36.01 -8.52
CA LEU A 218 7.16 36.81 -9.30
C LEU A 218 5.74 36.61 -8.77
N TYR A 219 4.93 37.66 -8.79
CA TYR A 219 3.49 37.64 -8.49
C TYR A 219 2.70 38.02 -9.73
N GLU A 220 1.57 37.35 -9.97
CA GLU A 220 0.69 37.65 -11.10
C GLU A 220 -0.26 38.81 -10.76
N GLU A 221 -0.02 39.97 -11.38
CA GLU A 221 -0.86 41.16 -11.26
C GLU A 221 -1.34 41.60 -12.66
N ASN A 222 -2.67 41.60 -12.88
CA ASN A 222 -3.28 41.99 -14.16
C ASN A 222 -2.73 41.21 -15.38
N ASP A 223 -2.64 39.88 -15.28
CA ASP A 223 -2.08 38.98 -16.31
C ASP A 223 -0.60 39.27 -16.64
N GLN A 224 0.13 39.94 -15.74
CA GLN A 224 1.57 40.20 -15.87
C GLN A 224 2.32 39.72 -14.62
N TRP A 225 3.49 39.13 -14.83
CA TRP A 225 4.38 38.72 -13.74
C TRP A 225 5.23 39.90 -13.28
N VAL A 226 5.09 40.27 -12.01
CA VAL A 226 5.81 41.39 -11.38
C VAL A 226 6.78 40.83 -10.33
N PRO A 227 8.06 41.26 -10.31
CA PRO A 227 9.02 40.79 -9.32
C PRO A 227 8.67 41.29 -7.92
N VAL A 228 8.60 40.36 -6.97
CA VAL A 228 8.34 40.62 -5.55
C VAL A 228 9.63 40.52 -4.74
N ARG A 229 10.48 39.54 -5.05
CA ARG A 229 11.72 39.27 -4.31
C ARG A 229 12.79 38.70 -5.24
N ASP A 230 14.02 39.18 -5.06
CA ASP A 230 15.22 38.66 -5.73
C ASP A 230 16.27 38.43 -4.65
N GLN A 231 16.83 37.22 -4.63
CA GLN A 231 17.86 36.85 -3.67
C GLN A 231 18.92 35.97 -4.33
N SER A 232 20.19 36.29 -4.07
CA SER A 232 21.34 35.46 -4.45
C SER A 232 22.04 34.96 -3.19
N VAL A 233 22.31 33.66 -3.16
CA VAL A 233 23.02 32.99 -2.08
C VAL A 233 24.17 32.17 -2.65
N ALA A 234 25.34 32.28 -2.02
CA ALA A 234 26.51 31.46 -2.33
C ALA A 234 26.80 30.51 -1.16
N PHE A 235 27.85 29.70 -1.29
CA PHE A 235 28.41 28.86 -0.20
C PHE A 235 27.74 27.50 0.06
N PHE A 236 26.98 26.96 -0.90
CA PHE A 236 26.52 25.57 -0.81
C PHE A 236 27.52 24.63 -1.48
N SER A 237 27.81 23.51 -0.82
CA SER A 237 28.60 22.40 -1.36
C SER A 237 27.75 21.13 -1.52
N THR A 238 26.44 21.24 -1.34
CA THR A 238 25.50 20.12 -1.39
C THR A 238 24.73 20.15 -2.70
N ASP A 239 24.23 18.97 -3.08
CA ASP A 239 23.31 18.71 -4.19
C ASP A 239 21.85 19.05 -3.84
N LYS A 240 21.59 19.34 -2.57
CA LYS A 240 20.27 19.72 -2.03
C LYS A 240 20.37 20.99 -1.20
N VAL A 241 19.47 21.93 -1.44
CA VAL A 241 19.41 23.20 -0.70
C VAL A 241 17.95 23.55 -0.40
N SER A 242 17.66 23.93 0.84
CA SER A 242 16.36 24.48 1.23
C SER A 242 16.50 25.95 1.62
N LEU A 243 15.67 26.82 1.06
CA LEU A 243 15.66 28.25 1.33
C LEU A 243 14.23 28.75 1.53
N GLU A 244 14.02 29.57 2.55
CA GLU A 244 12.77 30.31 2.74
C GLU A 244 12.64 31.39 1.64
N ILE A 245 11.53 31.37 0.89
CA ILE A 245 11.27 32.30 -0.22
C ILE A 245 10.20 33.33 0.12
N LEU A 246 9.21 32.97 0.93
CA LEU A 246 8.08 33.82 1.25
C LEU A 246 7.45 33.41 2.58
N ASP A 247 7.04 34.37 3.40
CA ASP A 247 6.34 34.11 4.66
C ASP A 247 4.85 34.41 4.46
N ALA A 248 4.01 33.38 4.30
CA ALA A 248 2.57 33.59 4.10
C ALA A 248 1.86 34.04 5.38
N GLU A 249 2.56 34.08 6.53
CA GLU A 249 2.08 34.69 7.77
C GLU A 249 2.12 36.22 7.73
N ASP A 250 2.92 36.82 6.84
CA ASP A 250 2.99 38.27 6.70
C ASP A 250 1.69 38.82 6.07
N PRO A 251 0.94 39.70 6.76
CA PRO A 251 -0.27 40.32 6.21
C PRO A 251 -0.07 41.05 4.88
N ALA A 252 1.16 41.51 4.59
CA ALA A 252 1.51 42.20 3.35
C ALA A 252 1.58 41.27 2.12
N VAL A 253 1.74 39.96 2.32
CA VAL A 253 1.76 38.97 1.23
C VAL A 253 0.37 38.85 0.62
N GLN A 254 0.29 38.94 -0.71
CA GLN A 254 -0.98 38.92 -1.44
C GLN A 254 -1.42 37.47 -1.72
N THR A 255 -2.73 37.24 -1.75
CA THR A 255 -3.29 35.98 -2.28
C THR A 255 -3.24 36.00 -3.81
N GLY A 256 -3.11 34.83 -4.45
CA GLY A 256 -3.02 34.68 -5.90
C GLY A 256 -1.86 33.79 -6.35
N ASN A 257 -1.53 33.89 -7.64
CA ASN A 257 -0.51 33.05 -8.26
C ASN A 257 0.88 33.66 -8.12
N TYR A 258 1.83 32.79 -7.80
CA TYR A 258 3.25 33.09 -7.72
C TYR A 258 4.03 32.19 -8.68
N ARG A 259 5.16 32.69 -9.14
CA ARG A 259 6.12 31.93 -9.94
C ARG A 259 7.52 32.18 -9.41
N LEU A 260 8.22 31.10 -9.10
CA LEU A 260 9.60 31.09 -8.68
C LEU A 260 10.46 30.69 -9.88
N GLU A 261 11.42 31.53 -10.24
CA GLU A 261 12.44 31.23 -11.25
C GLU A 261 13.79 31.11 -10.56
N VAL A 262 14.51 30.03 -10.84
CA VAL A 262 15.77 29.70 -10.16
C VAL A 262 16.90 29.66 -11.17
N TYR A 263 18.03 30.22 -10.76
CA TYR A 263 19.21 30.40 -11.59
C TYR A 263 20.45 29.86 -10.87
N VAL A 264 21.33 29.19 -11.61
CA VAL A 264 22.65 28.74 -11.16
C VAL A 264 23.69 29.42 -12.04
N GLU A 265 24.57 30.25 -11.46
CA GLU A 265 25.54 31.08 -12.21
C GLU A 265 24.89 31.90 -13.34
N ASP A 266 23.79 32.59 -13.04
CA ASP A 266 23.02 33.41 -13.99
C ASP A 266 22.35 32.62 -15.14
N MET A 267 22.46 31.28 -15.15
CA MET A 267 21.74 30.43 -16.09
C MET A 267 20.43 29.96 -15.47
N HIS A 268 19.32 30.16 -16.18
CA HIS A 268 18.01 29.66 -15.76
C HIS A 268 18.06 28.14 -15.62
N PHE A 269 17.82 27.66 -14.40
CA PHE A 269 17.84 26.25 -14.05
C PHE A 269 16.43 25.66 -14.18
N ASP A 270 15.46 26.18 -13.43
CA ASP A 270 14.10 25.67 -13.39
C ASP A 270 13.11 26.75 -12.93
N ALA A 271 11.82 26.52 -13.15
CA ALA A 271 10.74 27.40 -12.69
C ALA A 271 9.53 26.61 -12.19
N VAL A 272 8.93 27.10 -11.10
CA VAL A 272 7.78 26.45 -10.44
C VAL A 272 6.73 27.50 -10.07
N SER A 273 5.47 27.19 -10.34
CA SER A 273 4.33 28.03 -9.98
C SER A 273 3.59 27.45 -8.78
N PHE A 274 3.06 28.32 -7.92
CA PHE A 274 2.25 27.96 -6.78
C PHE A 274 1.19 29.03 -6.50
N GLU A 275 0.17 28.69 -5.72
CA GLU A 275 -0.94 29.59 -5.38
C GLU A 275 -1.01 29.81 -3.87
N ILE A 276 -1.28 31.05 -3.44
CA ILE A 276 -1.65 31.38 -2.07
C ILE A 276 -3.13 31.72 -2.05
N ILE A 277 -3.92 30.95 -1.31
CA ILE A 277 -5.37 31.17 -1.18
C ILE A 277 -5.75 31.88 0.12
N GLU A 278 -6.96 32.43 0.14
CA GLU A 278 -7.56 33.00 1.35
C GLU A 278 -7.75 31.95 2.45
N PRO A 279 -7.75 32.35 3.74
CA PRO A 279 -7.97 31.44 4.84
C PRO A 279 -9.33 30.74 4.79
N SER A 280 -9.35 29.44 5.06
CA SER A 280 -10.56 28.61 5.14
C SER A 280 -11.12 28.65 6.58
N PHE A 281 -12.20 29.42 6.76
CA PHE A 281 -12.89 29.57 8.05
C PHE A 281 -13.88 28.43 8.36
#